data_AF-A0A3B6IRT3-F1
#
_entry.id   AF-A0A3B6IRT3-F1
#
_cell.length_a   1.000
_cell.length_b   1.000
_cell.length_c   1.000
_cell.angle_alpha   90.00
_cell.angle_beta   90.00
_cell.angle_gamma   90.00
#
_symmetry.space_group_name_H-M   'P 1'
#
loop_
_entity.id
_entity.type
_entity.pdbx_description
1 polymer ?
#
loop_
_entity_poly.entity_id
_entity_poly.type
_entity_poly.pdbx_seq_one_letter_code
_entity_poly.pdbx_strand_id
1 'polypeptide(L)'
;MSPCEKHGKASERLVAFEGTDTGRRFLACAEPEGQNCGFVEWVDHQWPPTMQNALLKPWAMVEDSKSARVNDNLESSFTIHHLTEEKNKLEANYDKLVQDVHELMSFQEDRVVDFRYLQDNLTYQQQCRSELLADMKAHMAKKDAEFEKLKQNYEVLLNLTRAQATVIQNLKLKHIKDKQLFSEDKMNLELKNAELTKSEEKLTQEKLELKLQIAELMKAEEKLKENIKGIQAILEK
;
A
#
# COMPACT_ATOMS: atom_id res chain seq x y z
N MET A 1 -94.37 -53.21 -47.77
CA MET A 1 -93.78 -52.59 -46.57
C MET A 1 -94.78 -51.55 -46.09
N SER A 2 -95.18 -51.59 -44.83
CA SER A 2 -96.07 -50.58 -44.24
C SER A 2 -95.40 -49.20 -44.35
N PRO A 3 -96.02 -48.18 -44.97
CA PRO A 3 -95.45 -46.84 -45.02
C PRO A 3 -95.54 -46.15 -43.65
N CYS A 4 -94.59 -45.25 -43.29
CA CYS A 4 -94.78 -44.42 -42.08
C CYS A 4 -96.04 -43.57 -42.29
N GLU A 5 -97.00 -43.67 -41.38
CA GLU A 5 -98.31 -43.02 -41.47
C GLU A 5 -98.21 -41.49 -41.59
N LYS A 6 -97.20 -40.87 -40.96
CA LYS A 6 -97.00 -39.41 -41.03
C LYS A 6 -96.36 -38.91 -42.32
N HIS A 7 -95.51 -39.71 -42.97
CA HIS A 7 -94.69 -39.25 -44.09
C HIS A 7 -95.04 -39.92 -45.43
N GLY A 8 -95.86 -40.98 -45.42
CA GLY A 8 -96.25 -41.72 -46.62
C GLY A 8 -95.10 -42.42 -47.36
N LYS A 9 -93.87 -42.36 -46.81
CA LYS A 9 -92.67 -42.99 -47.37
C LYS A 9 -92.55 -44.45 -46.91
N ALA A 10 -91.89 -45.27 -47.71
CA ALA A 10 -91.58 -46.65 -47.37
C ALA A 10 -90.71 -46.69 -46.10
N SER A 11 -91.08 -47.56 -45.16
CA SER A 11 -90.32 -47.74 -43.91
C SER A 11 -88.98 -48.43 -44.15
N GLU A 12 -87.97 -48.04 -43.39
CA GLU A 12 -86.63 -48.62 -43.39
C GLU A 12 -86.61 -49.90 -42.55
N ARG A 13 -85.86 -50.93 -42.98
CA ARG A 13 -85.68 -52.16 -42.22
C ARG A 13 -84.44 -52.07 -41.35
N LEU A 14 -84.62 -52.16 -40.04
CA LEU A 14 -83.55 -52.11 -39.06
C LEU A 14 -83.54 -53.37 -38.18
N VAL A 15 -82.44 -53.57 -37.47
CA VAL A 15 -82.27 -54.62 -36.46
C VAL A 15 -81.98 -53.95 -35.13
N ALA A 16 -82.61 -54.41 -34.06
CA ALA A 16 -82.31 -53.92 -32.72
C ALA A 16 -80.95 -54.44 -32.27
N PHE A 17 -80.10 -53.52 -31.84
CA PHE A 17 -78.74 -53.83 -31.38
C PHE A 17 -78.56 -53.71 -29.88
N GLU A 18 -79.62 -53.36 -29.13
CA GLU A 18 -79.55 -53.14 -27.68
C GLU A 18 -80.70 -53.82 -26.94
N GLY A 19 -80.45 -54.18 -25.68
CA GLY A 19 -81.45 -54.73 -24.76
C GLY A 19 -81.97 -56.13 -25.12
N THR A 20 -83.09 -56.51 -24.50
CA THR A 20 -83.69 -57.85 -24.64
C THR A 20 -84.29 -58.12 -26.02
N ASP A 21 -84.34 -57.12 -26.90
CA ASP A 21 -84.81 -57.23 -28.28
C ASP A 21 -83.66 -57.38 -29.29
N THR A 22 -82.42 -57.50 -28.81
CA THR A 22 -81.23 -57.64 -29.68
C THR A 22 -81.44 -58.74 -30.73
N GLY A 23 -81.16 -58.39 -31.99
CA GLY A 23 -81.31 -59.25 -33.16
C GLY A 23 -82.70 -59.25 -33.79
N ARG A 24 -83.73 -58.64 -33.17
CA ARG A 24 -85.08 -58.54 -33.77
C ARG A 24 -85.11 -57.48 -34.86
N ARG A 25 -85.82 -57.76 -35.95
CA ARG A 25 -86.05 -56.81 -37.05
C ARG A 25 -87.29 -55.95 -36.80
N PHE A 26 -87.17 -54.67 -37.10
CA PHE A 26 -88.27 -53.72 -37.09
C PHE A 26 -88.26 -52.83 -38.33
N LEU A 27 -89.42 -52.31 -38.68
CA LEU A 27 -89.60 -51.24 -39.64
C LEU A 27 -89.59 -49.92 -38.88
N ALA A 28 -88.76 -48.98 -39.33
CA ALA A 28 -88.68 -47.64 -38.78
C ALA A 28 -89.00 -46.59 -39.85
N CYS A 29 -89.30 -45.37 -39.43
CA CYS A 29 -89.36 -44.27 -40.38
C CYS A 29 -88.00 -44.04 -41.02
N ALA A 30 -87.97 -43.91 -42.35
CA ALA A 30 -86.76 -43.66 -43.13
C ALA A 30 -86.32 -42.18 -43.14
N GLU A 31 -86.99 -41.29 -42.38
CA GLU A 31 -86.54 -39.90 -42.27
C GLU A 31 -85.32 -39.77 -41.35
N PRO A 32 -84.42 -38.82 -41.64
CA PRO A 32 -83.24 -38.56 -40.82
C PRO A 32 -83.58 -38.26 -39.36
N GLU A 33 -82.58 -38.49 -38.51
CA GLU A 33 -82.65 -38.20 -37.07
C GLU A 33 -83.02 -36.72 -36.84
N GLY A 34 -84.04 -36.47 -36.00
CA GLY A 34 -84.63 -35.15 -35.78
C GLY A 34 -85.86 -34.81 -36.63
N GLN A 35 -86.07 -35.49 -37.78
CA GLN A 35 -87.29 -35.39 -38.61
C GLN A 35 -88.11 -36.70 -38.63
N ASN A 36 -87.58 -37.74 -37.98
CA ASN A 36 -88.21 -39.04 -37.83
C ASN A 36 -89.57 -38.97 -37.11
N CYS A 37 -90.60 -39.64 -37.65
CA CYS A 37 -91.96 -39.64 -37.08
C CYS A 37 -92.08 -40.43 -35.76
N GLY A 38 -91.04 -41.19 -35.37
CA GLY A 38 -91.05 -42.14 -34.27
C GLY A 38 -91.72 -43.47 -34.59
N PHE A 39 -92.06 -43.73 -35.86
CA PHE A 39 -92.72 -44.97 -36.28
C PHE A 39 -91.79 -46.16 -36.08
N VAL A 40 -92.30 -47.19 -35.38
CA VAL A 40 -91.65 -48.49 -35.16
C VAL A 40 -92.70 -49.59 -35.27
N GLU A 41 -92.48 -50.55 -36.16
CA GLU A 41 -93.29 -51.76 -36.30
C GLU A 41 -92.40 -53.00 -36.30
N TRP A 42 -92.60 -53.90 -35.34
CA TRP A 42 -91.78 -55.11 -35.25
C TRP A 42 -92.16 -56.13 -36.32
N VAL A 43 -91.17 -56.59 -37.09
CA VAL A 43 -91.33 -57.63 -38.10
C VAL A 43 -91.27 -59.01 -37.47
N ASP A 44 -90.34 -59.20 -36.54
CA ASP A 44 -90.19 -60.45 -35.81
C ASP A 44 -91.10 -60.44 -34.57
N HIS A 45 -91.69 -61.61 -34.27
CA HIS A 45 -92.43 -61.82 -33.03
C HIS A 45 -91.56 -61.49 -31.82
N GLN A 46 -92.20 -61.15 -30.71
CA GLN A 46 -91.49 -60.96 -29.46
C GLN A 46 -90.70 -62.23 -29.14
N TRP A 47 -89.44 -62.05 -28.72
CA TRP A 47 -88.63 -63.18 -28.30
C TRP A 47 -89.34 -63.95 -27.18
N PRO A 48 -89.31 -65.30 -27.20
CA PRO A 48 -89.81 -66.07 -26.08
C PRO A 48 -89.03 -65.71 -24.81
N PRO A 49 -89.62 -65.85 -23.61
CA PRO A 49 -88.98 -65.46 -22.35
C PRO A 49 -87.59 -66.06 -22.16
N THR A 50 -87.37 -67.28 -22.65
CA THR A 50 -86.06 -67.96 -22.63
C THR A 50 -84.97 -67.18 -23.36
N MET A 51 -85.28 -66.59 -24.52
CA MET A 51 -84.31 -65.82 -25.31
C MET A 51 -84.10 -64.42 -24.74
N GLN A 52 -85.16 -63.75 -24.29
CA GLN A 52 -85.03 -62.46 -23.57
C GLN A 52 -84.13 -62.62 -22.34
N ASN A 53 -84.34 -63.69 -21.55
CA ASN A 53 -83.51 -64.00 -20.39
C ASN A 53 -82.05 -64.33 -20.76
N ALA A 54 -81.82 -65.00 -21.89
CA ALA A 54 -80.47 -65.27 -22.38
C ALA A 54 -79.72 -63.98 -22.78
N LEU A 55 -80.43 -62.94 -23.23
CA LEU A 55 -79.88 -61.63 -23.59
C LEU A 55 -79.64 -60.71 -22.38
N LEU A 56 -80.40 -60.86 -21.29
CA LEU A 56 -80.25 -60.01 -20.09
C LEU A 56 -78.82 -60.04 -19.53
N LYS A 57 -78.22 -61.22 -19.40
CA LYS A 57 -76.88 -61.37 -18.80
C LYS A 57 -75.77 -60.71 -19.65
N PRO A 58 -75.69 -60.94 -20.97
CA PRO A 58 -74.76 -60.21 -21.84
C PRO A 58 -74.91 -58.69 -21.76
N TRP A 59 -76.13 -58.15 -21.75
CA TRP A 59 -76.35 -56.71 -21.66
C TRP A 59 -75.94 -56.11 -20.32
N ALA A 60 -76.25 -56.80 -19.21
CA ALA A 60 -75.77 -56.41 -17.89
C ALA A 60 -74.24 -56.35 -17.85
N MET A 61 -73.55 -57.35 -18.43
CA MET A 61 -72.08 -57.33 -18.51
C MET A 61 -71.54 -56.18 -19.37
N VAL A 62 -72.23 -55.81 -20.45
CA VAL A 62 -71.85 -54.67 -21.30
C VAL A 62 -72.04 -53.35 -20.55
N GLU A 63 -73.15 -53.17 -19.83
CA GLU A 63 -73.41 -51.99 -19.01
C GLU A 63 -72.41 -51.86 -17.87
N ASP A 64 -72.14 -52.96 -17.15
CA ASP A 64 -71.12 -53.02 -16.09
C ASP A 64 -69.74 -52.66 -16.65
N SER A 65 -69.38 -53.19 -17.83
CA SER A 65 -68.10 -52.88 -18.48
C SER A 65 -68.00 -51.42 -18.92
N LYS A 66 -69.08 -50.85 -19.49
CA LYS A 66 -69.15 -49.42 -19.83
C LYS A 66 -68.97 -48.56 -18.58
N SER A 67 -69.67 -48.90 -17.49
CA SER A 67 -69.60 -48.19 -16.21
C SER A 67 -68.19 -48.25 -15.60
N ALA A 68 -67.59 -49.44 -15.53
CA ALA A 68 -66.22 -49.62 -15.03
C ALA A 68 -65.21 -48.77 -15.81
N ARG A 69 -65.28 -48.78 -17.16
CA ARG A 69 -64.40 -47.97 -18.00
C ARG A 69 -64.59 -46.47 -17.79
N VAL A 70 -65.82 -46.01 -17.59
CA VAL A 70 -66.08 -44.59 -17.29
C VAL A 70 -65.46 -44.22 -15.94
N ASN A 71 -65.58 -45.08 -14.93
CA ASN A 71 -64.98 -44.87 -13.63
C ASN A 71 -63.44 -44.83 -13.70
N ASP A 72 -62.83 -45.79 -14.40
CA ASP A 72 -61.36 -45.85 -14.59
C ASP A 72 -60.84 -44.61 -15.34
N ASN A 73 -61.55 -44.16 -16.37
CA ASN A 73 -61.22 -42.95 -17.13
C ASN A 73 -61.31 -41.70 -16.25
N LEU A 74 -62.32 -41.63 -15.38
CA LEU A 74 -62.51 -40.53 -14.45
C LEU A 74 -61.39 -40.50 -13.41
N GLU A 75 -61.03 -41.65 -12.84
CA GLU A 75 -59.92 -41.79 -11.90
C GLU A 75 -58.57 -41.42 -12.56
N SER A 76 -58.37 -41.88 -13.80
CA SER A 76 -57.20 -41.50 -14.60
C SER A 76 -57.15 -39.98 -14.85
N SER A 77 -58.29 -39.36 -15.16
CA SER A 77 -58.40 -37.91 -15.37
C SER A 77 -58.05 -37.13 -14.11
N PHE A 78 -58.55 -37.54 -12.94
CA PHE A 78 -58.19 -36.91 -11.66
C PHE A 78 -56.69 -37.04 -11.37
N THR A 79 -56.12 -38.21 -11.63
CA THR A 79 -54.68 -38.46 -11.44
C THR A 79 -53.84 -37.56 -12.35
N ILE A 80 -54.19 -37.46 -13.65
CA ILE A 80 -53.47 -36.61 -14.61
C ILE A 80 -53.53 -35.14 -14.20
N HIS A 81 -54.70 -34.66 -13.76
CA HIS A 81 -54.84 -33.27 -13.30
C HIS A 81 -53.93 -33.00 -12.10
N HIS A 82 -53.96 -33.89 -11.09
CA HIS A 82 -53.13 -33.75 -9.90
C HIS A 82 -51.63 -33.73 -10.24
N LEU A 83 -51.16 -34.66 -11.07
CA LEU A 83 -49.77 -34.70 -11.52
C LEU A 83 -49.38 -33.45 -12.33
N THR A 84 -50.31 -32.91 -13.12
CA THR A 84 -50.08 -31.68 -13.88
C THR A 84 -49.91 -30.47 -12.96
N GLU A 85 -50.71 -30.37 -11.91
CA GLU A 85 -50.56 -29.31 -10.90
C GLU A 85 -49.23 -29.42 -10.15
N GLU A 86 -48.85 -30.63 -9.73
CA GLU A 86 -47.56 -30.87 -9.06
C GLU A 86 -46.38 -30.55 -9.99
N LYS A 87 -46.47 -30.89 -11.29
CA LYS A 87 -45.47 -30.54 -12.29
C LYS A 87 -45.31 -29.02 -12.38
N ASN A 88 -46.41 -28.28 -12.47
CA ASN A 88 -46.38 -26.82 -12.59
C ASN A 88 -45.80 -26.15 -11.32
N LYS A 89 -46.11 -26.69 -10.13
CA LYS A 89 -45.50 -26.21 -8.87
C LYS A 89 -43.99 -26.44 -8.86
N LEU A 90 -43.54 -27.61 -9.31
CA LEU A 90 -42.13 -27.95 -9.38
C LEU A 90 -41.39 -27.06 -10.38
N GLU A 91 -41.99 -26.79 -11.54
CA GLU A 91 -41.47 -25.90 -12.57
C GLU A 91 -41.29 -24.47 -12.02
N ALA A 92 -42.31 -23.92 -11.34
CA ALA A 92 -42.21 -22.61 -10.70
C ALA A 92 -41.13 -22.55 -9.59
N ASN A 93 -40.98 -23.63 -8.81
CA ASN A 93 -39.93 -23.71 -7.79
C ASN A 93 -38.53 -23.77 -8.41
N TYR A 94 -38.38 -24.50 -9.53
CA TYR A 94 -37.12 -24.58 -10.26
C TYR A 94 -36.73 -23.22 -10.86
N ASP A 95 -37.67 -22.54 -11.52
CA ASP A 95 -37.44 -21.21 -12.08
C ASP A 95 -37.00 -20.21 -11.01
N LYS A 96 -37.65 -20.27 -9.83
CA LYS A 96 -37.25 -19.45 -8.69
C LYS A 96 -35.84 -19.79 -8.19
N LEU A 97 -35.49 -21.07 -8.09
CA LEU A 97 -34.15 -21.48 -7.67
C LEU A 97 -33.07 -20.98 -8.65
N VAL A 98 -33.34 -21.05 -9.95
CA VAL A 98 -32.42 -20.54 -10.98
C VAL A 98 -32.21 -19.04 -10.84
N GLN A 99 -33.27 -18.29 -10.51
CA GLN A 99 -33.19 -16.86 -10.25
C GLN A 99 -32.38 -16.55 -8.99
N ASP A 100 -32.68 -17.21 -7.86
CA ASP A 100 -31.97 -17.01 -6.60
C ASP A 100 -30.46 -17.31 -6.74
N VAL A 101 -30.09 -18.34 -7.53
CA VAL A 101 -28.69 -18.67 -7.83
C VAL A 101 -28.02 -17.59 -8.70
N HIS A 102 -28.71 -17.03 -9.69
CA HIS A 102 -28.18 -15.92 -10.48
C HIS A 102 -27.93 -14.68 -9.63
N GLU A 103 -28.87 -14.33 -8.75
CA GLU A 103 -28.71 -13.21 -7.83
C GLU A 103 -27.54 -13.43 -6.87
N LEU A 104 -27.40 -14.65 -6.32
CA LEU A 104 -26.25 -14.98 -5.47
C LEU A 104 -24.91 -14.83 -6.22
N MET A 105 -24.88 -15.24 -7.49
CA MET A 105 -23.67 -15.17 -8.31
C MET A 105 -23.29 -13.72 -8.62
N SER A 106 -24.25 -12.86 -8.96
CA SER A 106 -23.97 -11.43 -9.18
C SER A 106 -23.47 -10.76 -7.90
N PHE A 107 -24.07 -11.05 -6.74
CA PHE A 107 -23.57 -10.55 -5.44
C PHE A 107 -22.15 -11.03 -5.14
N GLN A 108 -21.79 -12.25 -5.53
CA GLN A 108 -20.42 -12.74 -5.38
C GLN A 108 -19.43 -12.02 -6.30
N GLU A 109 -19.81 -11.80 -7.57
CA GLU A 109 -18.99 -11.06 -8.53
C GLU A 109 -18.70 -9.64 -8.05
N ASP A 110 -19.72 -8.90 -7.61
CA ASP A 110 -19.57 -7.54 -7.08
C ASP A 110 -18.62 -7.51 -5.87
N ARG A 111 -18.78 -8.46 -4.93
CA ARG A 111 -17.88 -8.56 -3.78
C ARG A 111 -16.43 -8.84 -4.18
N VAL A 112 -16.19 -9.68 -5.19
CA VAL A 112 -14.83 -9.97 -5.68
C VAL A 112 -14.19 -8.72 -6.28
N VAL A 113 -14.95 -7.92 -7.02
CA VAL A 113 -14.49 -6.64 -7.58
C VAL A 113 -14.11 -5.67 -6.46
N ASP A 114 -14.96 -5.52 -5.44
CA ASP A 114 -14.69 -4.65 -4.27
C ASP A 114 -13.43 -5.08 -3.51
N PHE A 115 -13.26 -6.39 -3.27
CA PHE A 115 -12.06 -6.90 -2.60
C PHE A 115 -10.79 -6.63 -3.39
N ARG A 116 -10.82 -6.80 -4.72
CA ARG A 116 -9.67 -6.49 -5.58
C ARG A 116 -9.32 -5.01 -5.51
N TYR A 117 -10.31 -4.12 -5.59
CA TYR A 117 -10.08 -2.68 -5.47
C TYR A 117 -9.47 -2.29 -4.12
N LEU A 118 -9.96 -2.86 -3.01
CA LEU A 118 -9.38 -2.63 -1.69
C LEU A 118 -7.95 -3.16 -1.58
N GLN A 119 -7.67 -4.33 -2.15
CA GLN A 119 -6.34 -4.93 -2.17
C GLN A 119 -5.35 -4.08 -2.96
N ASP A 120 -5.75 -3.56 -4.12
CA ASP A 120 -4.93 -2.69 -4.96
C ASP A 120 -4.61 -1.38 -4.23
N ASN A 121 -5.61 -0.76 -3.59
CA ASN A 121 -5.40 0.45 -2.78
C ASN A 121 -4.44 0.23 -1.61
N LEU A 122 -4.57 -0.88 -0.88
CA LEU A 122 -3.68 -1.21 0.22
C LEU A 122 -2.24 -1.40 -0.27
N THR A 123 -2.08 -2.11 -1.39
CA THR A 123 -0.78 -2.36 -2.02
C THR A 123 -0.11 -1.05 -2.46
N TYR A 124 -0.86 -0.18 -3.12
CA TYR A 124 -0.39 1.15 -3.53
C TYR A 124 0.04 1.99 -2.32
N GLN A 125 -0.79 2.06 -1.28
CA GLN A 125 -0.45 2.80 -0.06
C GLN A 125 0.81 2.24 0.61
N GLN A 126 0.99 0.92 0.62
CA GLN A 126 2.16 0.26 1.19
C GLN A 126 3.44 0.56 0.38
N GLN A 127 3.33 0.66 -0.95
CA GLN A 127 4.42 1.09 -1.83
C GLN A 127 4.81 2.55 -1.54
N CYS A 128 3.86 3.49 -1.54
CA CYS A 128 4.13 4.89 -1.21
C CYS A 128 4.79 5.05 0.16
N ARG A 129 4.34 4.27 1.17
CA ARG A 129 4.94 4.29 2.50
C ARG A 129 6.37 3.75 2.49
N SER A 130 6.63 2.70 1.71
CA SER A 130 7.97 2.12 1.57
C SER A 130 8.95 3.11 0.93
N GLU A 131 8.53 3.81 -0.13
CA GLU A 131 9.32 4.85 -0.79
C GLU A 131 9.64 6.00 0.18
N LEU A 132 8.62 6.52 0.88
CA LEU A 132 8.81 7.58 1.87
C LEU A 132 9.79 7.18 2.99
N LEU A 133 9.70 5.93 3.46
CA LEU A 133 10.62 5.41 4.47
C LEU A 133 12.05 5.27 3.93
N ALA A 134 12.21 4.85 2.67
CA ALA A 134 13.52 4.77 2.02
C ALA A 134 14.17 6.16 1.89
N ASP A 135 13.40 7.15 1.43
CA ASP A 135 13.87 8.53 1.30
C ASP A 135 14.24 9.14 2.64
N MET A 136 13.39 8.95 3.67
CA MET A 136 13.68 9.42 5.01
C MET A 136 14.95 8.78 5.57
N LYS A 137 15.13 7.47 5.36
CA LYS A 137 16.33 6.74 5.79
C LYS A 137 17.59 7.24 5.09
N ALA A 138 17.51 7.53 3.79
CA ALA A 138 18.62 8.10 3.03
C ALA A 138 18.97 9.52 3.53
N HIS A 139 17.96 10.34 3.81
CA HIS A 139 18.16 11.68 4.37
C HIS A 139 18.79 11.62 5.77
N MET A 140 18.34 10.71 6.63
CA MET A 140 18.94 10.50 7.96
C MET A 140 20.40 10.08 7.85
N ALA A 141 20.71 9.09 7.00
CA ALA A 141 22.10 8.65 6.81
C ALA A 141 23.01 9.78 6.31
N LYS A 142 22.50 10.67 5.44
CA LYS A 142 23.23 11.86 5.01
C LYS A 142 23.48 12.83 6.17
N LYS A 143 22.46 13.07 7.01
CA LYS A 143 22.57 13.93 8.19
C LYS A 143 23.57 13.40 9.22
N ASP A 144 23.56 12.09 9.46
CA ASP A 144 24.52 11.44 10.36
C ASP A 144 25.96 11.61 9.85
N ALA A 145 26.17 11.44 8.54
CA ALA A 145 27.48 11.67 7.94
C ALA A 145 27.94 13.14 8.00
N GLU A 146 27.03 14.10 7.82
CA GLU A 146 27.30 15.53 7.99
C GLU A 146 27.67 15.86 9.45
N PHE A 147 26.94 15.27 10.41
CA PHE A 147 27.18 15.45 11.85
C PHE A 147 28.55 14.91 12.27
N GLU A 148 28.94 13.72 11.82
CA GLU A 148 30.26 13.16 12.13
C GLU A 148 31.41 14.00 11.53
N LYS A 149 31.25 14.51 10.31
CA LYS A 149 32.22 15.47 9.74
C LYS A 149 32.32 16.75 10.57
N LEU A 150 31.18 17.29 10.99
CA LEU A 150 31.15 18.50 11.81
C LEU A 150 31.86 18.28 13.17
N LYS A 151 31.63 17.12 13.79
CA LYS A 151 32.29 16.72 15.03
C LYS A 151 33.80 16.63 14.87
N GLN A 152 34.28 15.99 13.80
CA GLN A 152 35.71 15.94 13.48
C GLN A 152 36.31 17.33 13.29
N ASN A 153 35.63 18.20 12.52
CA ASN A 153 36.08 19.58 12.30
C ASN A 153 36.14 20.38 13.60
N TYR A 154 35.16 20.19 14.49
CA TYR A 154 35.14 20.84 15.81
C TYR A 154 36.34 20.41 16.66
N GLU A 155 36.68 19.12 16.65
CA GLU A 155 37.82 18.59 17.40
C GLU A 155 39.17 19.10 16.87
N VAL A 156 39.32 19.19 15.54
CA VAL A 156 40.49 19.82 14.92
C VAL A 156 40.60 21.29 15.32
N LEU A 157 39.50 22.04 15.27
CA LEU A 157 39.48 23.45 15.67
C LEU A 157 39.92 23.63 17.13
N LEU A 158 39.38 22.80 18.04
CA LEU A 158 39.72 22.82 19.46
C LEU A 158 41.23 22.59 19.69
N ASN A 159 41.81 21.63 18.98
CA ASN A 159 43.24 21.34 19.06
C ASN A 159 44.10 22.46 18.49
N LEU A 160 43.71 23.06 17.36
CA LEU A 160 44.38 24.23 16.80
C LEU A 160 44.34 25.44 17.76
N THR A 161 43.18 25.72 18.37
CA THR A 161 43.07 26.80 19.36
C THR A 161 43.97 26.57 20.56
N ARG A 162 44.05 25.33 21.07
CA ARG A 162 44.98 24.97 22.16
C ARG A 162 46.44 25.17 21.74
N ALA A 163 46.83 24.67 20.57
CA ALA A 163 48.20 24.80 20.06
C ALA A 163 48.57 26.29 19.85
N GLN A 164 47.65 27.09 19.30
CA GLN A 164 47.84 28.52 19.12
C GLN A 164 48.05 29.23 20.47
N ALA A 165 47.26 28.89 21.49
CA ALA A 165 47.43 29.44 22.85
C ALA A 165 48.82 29.11 23.42
N THR A 166 49.28 27.86 23.25
CA THR A 166 50.63 27.43 23.68
C THR A 166 51.73 28.21 22.95
N VAL A 167 51.63 28.39 21.63
CA VAL A 167 52.62 29.16 20.85
C VAL A 167 52.66 30.61 21.33
N ILE A 168 51.51 31.25 21.52
CA ILE A 168 51.42 32.63 22.03
C ILE A 168 52.08 32.73 23.41
N GLN A 169 51.80 31.79 24.32
CA GLN A 169 52.41 31.75 25.65
C GLN A 169 53.94 31.61 25.56
N ASN A 170 54.44 30.71 24.73
CA ASN A 170 55.87 30.48 24.55
C ASN A 170 56.58 31.72 23.98
N LEU A 171 55.99 32.39 23.00
CA LEU A 171 56.53 33.63 22.45
C LEU A 171 56.57 34.75 23.48
N LYS A 172 55.51 34.91 24.29
CA LYS A 172 55.48 35.88 25.41
C LYS A 172 56.58 35.60 26.42
N LEU A 173 56.75 34.34 26.83
CA LEU A 173 57.79 33.93 27.78
C LEU A 173 59.19 34.19 27.22
N LYS A 174 59.43 33.85 25.95
CA LYS A 174 60.71 34.12 25.28
C LYS A 174 61.02 35.62 25.27
N HIS A 175 60.06 36.45 24.88
CA HIS A 175 60.24 37.91 24.88
C HIS A 175 60.59 38.46 26.27
N ILE A 176 59.94 37.95 27.34
CA ILE A 176 60.25 38.34 28.71
C ILE A 176 61.69 37.95 29.09
N LYS A 177 62.11 36.73 28.76
CA LYS A 177 63.48 36.24 29.02
C LYS A 177 64.52 37.06 28.24
N ASP A 178 64.29 37.30 26.96
CA ASP A 178 65.18 38.10 26.12
C ASP A 178 65.29 39.54 26.68
N LYS A 179 64.18 40.11 27.14
CA LYS A 179 64.15 41.44 27.77
C LYS A 179 64.93 41.48 29.10
N GLN A 180 64.83 40.43 29.92
CA GLN A 180 65.62 40.30 31.15
C GLN A 180 67.11 40.23 30.83
N LEU A 181 67.50 39.38 29.87
CA LEU A 181 68.89 39.23 29.42
C LEU A 181 69.46 40.57 28.90
N PHE A 182 68.72 41.30 28.06
CA PHE A 182 69.15 42.63 27.60
C PHE A 182 69.31 43.64 28.74
N SER A 183 68.46 43.57 29.77
CA SER A 183 68.59 44.43 30.94
C SER A 183 69.84 44.11 31.76
N GLU A 184 70.17 42.82 31.92
CA GLU A 184 71.39 42.36 32.58
C GLU A 184 72.64 42.79 31.80
N ASP A 185 72.66 42.55 30.48
CA ASP A 185 73.77 42.99 29.61
C ASP A 185 73.96 44.50 29.65
N LYS A 186 72.87 45.27 29.67
CA LYS A 186 72.91 46.73 29.81
C LYS A 186 73.56 47.14 31.13
N MET A 187 73.14 46.56 32.25
CA MET A 187 73.71 46.85 33.58
C MET A 187 75.21 46.49 33.64
N ASN A 188 75.60 45.37 33.04
CA ASN A 188 77.00 44.95 32.96
C ASN A 188 77.85 45.94 32.13
N LEU A 189 77.31 46.45 31.02
CA LEU A 189 77.99 47.46 30.21
C LEU A 189 78.10 48.80 30.96
N GLU A 190 77.05 49.23 31.67
CA GLU A 190 77.09 50.44 32.51
C GLU A 190 78.16 50.32 33.61
N LEU A 191 78.29 49.15 34.25
CA LEU A 191 79.33 48.88 35.25
C LEU A 191 80.73 48.98 34.63
N LYS A 192 80.98 48.29 33.51
CA LYS A 192 82.28 48.35 32.79
C LYS A 192 82.62 49.76 32.33
N ASN A 193 81.63 50.52 31.86
CA ASN A 193 81.83 51.92 31.50
C ASN A 193 82.24 52.76 32.71
N ALA A 194 81.61 52.57 33.87
CA ALA A 194 81.99 53.26 35.10
C ALA A 194 83.43 52.90 35.55
N GLU A 195 83.83 51.63 35.41
CA GLU A 195 85.20 51.19 35.67
C GLU A 195 86.21 51.84 34.71
N LEU A 196 85.88 51.91 33.41
CA LEU A 196 86.71 52.59 32.41
C LEU A 196 86.84 54.08 32.70
N THR A 197 85.74 54.79 32.97
CA THR A 197 85.78 56.22 33.35
C THR A 197 86.71 56.45 34.54
N LYS A 198 86.61 55.61 35.58
CA LYS A 198 87.50 55.70 36.76
C LYS A 198 88.96 55.47 36.40
N SER A 199 89.24 54.55 35.47
CA SER A 199 90.61 54.30 34.99
C SER A 199 91.15 55.46 34.15
N GLU A 200 90.31 56.09 33.32
CA GLU A 200 90.65 57.26 32.52
C GLU A 200 90.92 58.49 33.40
N GLU A 201 90.10 58.72 34.43
CA GLU A 201 90.32 59.76 35.44
C GLU A 201 91.68 59.57 36.13
N LYS A 202 92.00 58.34 36.53
CA LYS A 202 93.28 58.01 37.15
C LYS A 202 94.46 58.29 36.21
N LEU A 203 94.41 57.83 34.96
CA LEU A 203 95.45 58.10 33.95
C LEU A 203 95.60 59.60 33.66
N THR A 204 94.49 60.34 33.64
CA THR A 204 94.49 61.79 33.45
C THR A 204 95.18 62.50 34.62
N GLN A 205 94.95 62.03 35.85
CA GLN A 205 95.61 62.53 37.03
C GLN A 205 97.11 62.22 37.03
N GLU A 206 97.50 60.98 36.74
CA GLU A 206 98.92 60.59 36.57
C GLU A 206 99.62 61.44 35.48
N LYS A 207 98.93 61.71 34.36
CA LYS A 207 99.44 62.57 33.29
C LYS A 207 99.63 64.02 33.72
N LEU A 208 98.73 64.58 34.54
CA LEU A 208 98.88 65.92 35.10
C LEU A 208 100.07 65.98 36.07
N GLU A 209 100.26 64.95 36.88
CA GLU A 209 101.37 64.84 37.83
C GLU A 209 102.72 64.77 37.11
N LEU A 210 102.83 63.97 36.05
CA LEU A 210 104.01 63.93 35.18
C LEU A 210 104.29 65.28 34.50
N LYS A 211 103.26 66.00 34.05
CA LYS A 211 103.43 67.35 33.48
C LYS A 211 103.99 68.34 34.50
N LEU A 212 103.54 68.27 35.75
CA LEU A 212 104.06 69.06 36.86
C LEU A 212 105.55 68.74 37.09
N GLN A 213 105.91 67.46 37.17
CA GLN A 213 107.30 67.03 37.31
C GLN A 213 108.19 67.50 36.15
N ILE A 214 107.71 67.41 34.90
CA ILE A 214 108.43 67.94 33.73
C ILE A 214 108.62 69.46 33.84
N ALA A 215 107.60 70.21 34.26
CA ALA A 215 107.72 71.66 34.44
C ALA A 215 108.74 72.04 35.53
N GLU A 216 108.84 71.26 36.61
CA GLU A 216 109.86 71.43 37.64
C GLU A 216 111.27 71.15 37.11
N LEU A 217 111.44 70.07 36.32
CA LEU A 217 112.70 69.75 35.65
C LEU A 217 113.11 70.84 34.65
N MET A 218 112.18 71.36 33.86
CA MET A 218 112.44 72.48 32.93
C MET A 218 112.95 73.72 33.68
N LYS A 219 112.33 74.08 34.81
CA LYS A 219 112.83 75.18 35.66
C LYS A 219 114.23 74.90 36.21
N ALA A 220 114.52 73.66 36.60
CA ALA A 220 115.85 73.27 37.08
C ALA A 220 116.90 73.33 35.96
N GLU A 221 116.55 72.88 34.75
CA GLU A 221 117.38 73.00 33.55
C GLU A 221 117.69 74.46 33.22
N GLU A 222 116.68 75.34 33.30
CA GLU A 222 116.81 76.76 33.02
C GLU A 222 117.72 77.47 34.04
N LYS A 223 117.61 77.10 35.32
CA LYS A 223 118.56 77.52 36.38
C LYS A 223 119.99 77.03 36.13
N LEU A 224 120.15 75.78 35.67
CA LEU A 224 121.46 75.24 35.30
C LEU A 224 122.06 75.99 34.11
N LYS A 225 121.26 76.33 33.10
CA LYS A 225 121.69 77.19 31.97
C LYS A 225 122.11 78.58 32.43
N GLU A 226 121.40 79.21 33.37
CA GLU A 226 121.82 80.49 33.98
C GLU A 226 123.15 80.35 34.74
N ASN A 227 123.31 79.29 35.54
CA ASN A 227 124.56 79.02 36.25
C ASN A 227 125.73 78.79 35.28
N ILE A 228 125.51 78.07 34.17
CA ILE A 228 126.52 77.87 33.12
C ILE A 228 126.91 79.21 32.48
N LYS A 229 125.95 80.09 32.17
CA LYS A 229 126.24 81.45 31.69
C LYS A 229 127.02 82.28 32.72
N GLY A 230 126.71 82.13 34.01
CA GLY A 230 127.47 82.75 35.09
C GLY A 230 128.91 82.26 35.18
N ILE A 231 129.15 80.95 34.99
CA ILE A 231 130.49 80.37 34.94
C ILE A 231 131.25 80.82 33.68
N GLN A 232 130.59 80.91 32.53
CA GLN A 232 131.18 81.44 31.28
C GLN A 232 131.61 82.91 31.44
N ALA A 233 130.81 83.73 32.14
CA ALA A 233 131.17 85.13 32.44
C ALA A 233 132.34 85.28 33.43
N ILE A 234 132.70 84.25 34.19
CA ILE A 234 133.86 84.23 35.09
C ILE A 234 135.13 83.79 34.36
N LEU A 235 135.01 82.92 33.34
CA LEU A 235 136.12 82.40 32.53
C LEU A 235 136.63 83.38 31.46
N GLU A 236 135.93 84.48 31.20
CA GLU A 236 136.33 85.53 30.25
C GLU A 236 137.00 86.76 30.91
N LYS A 237 137.47 86.63 32.17
CA LYS A 237 138.44 87.54 32.79
C LYS A 237 139.88 87.09 32.52
#